data_AF-A0A3Q4GSE6-F1
#
_entry.id   AF-A0A3Q4GSE6-F1
#
_cell.length_a   1.000
_cell.length_b   1.000
_cell.length_c   1.000
_cell.angle_alpha   90.00
_cell.angle_beta   90.00
_cell.angle_gamma   90.00
#
_symmetry.space_group_name_H-M   'P 1'
#
loop_
_entity.id
_entity.type
_entity.pdbx_description
1 polymer ?
#
loop_
_entity_poly.entity_id
_entity_poly.type
_entity_poly.pdbx_seq_one_letter_code
_entity_poly.pdbx_strand_id
1 'polypeptide(L)'
;LQATAGTNLGIPGTSQATPGAFAHRKKDSSPSARFWESPDTLAQLEVVRQWIGKHYKKYVLADAPSCQVLAAVTLQLLQFQEDAFGRQATSPALTKLPAQCFLDLRPGDGLCHILGTAYKFKFDQGWRRFDLQNPSRTERNVEMFGTIEKALIQNNCMSLPVVYLDPTLDQDLAGRLTGIITKHQGTVTEDRTLASHHIYPCPPSTEEDEWMRPVMRKDKHVLVHWGMHPDSYDSWLSSSDVEGEVEELPHPERPWRVHAGWILDTDVFNEWMNEEDYCVDERNVPVILRQRIHLQDDQVYNSPRDEKQIQSLHPPKREGAPRPLPPLKAGRKERKEPEEDLTKDMEDPIPVPNMEEVILPKNGETLEDNNTPVKGGIMEDEDGRAEIPRLSEGEENITEQTHHIIIPSYTSWFNYNSIHSIEKRALPEFFNGKNKSKTPEM
;
A
#
# COMPACT_ATOMS: atom_id res chain seq x y z
N LEU A 1 16.46 -3.89 -45.49
CA LEU A 1 15.94 -2.51 -45.56
C LEU A 1 14.53 -2.56 -44.97
N GLN A 2 14.40 -2.50 -43.64
CA GLN A 2 14.34 -1.32 -42.77
C GLN A 2 12.86 -1.09 -42.39
N ALA A 3 12.48 -1.59 -41.20
CA ALA A 3 11.20 -1.30 -40.55
C ALA A 3 11.50 -0.68 -39.18
N THR A 4 11.49 0.65 -39.17
CA THR A 4 11.34 1.59 -38.05
C THR A 4 9.90 2.11 -38.12
N ALA A 5 9.17 2.59 -37.12
CA ALA A 5 9.21 2.72 -35.67
C ALA A 5 7.84 3.36 -35.29
N GLY A 6 7.46 3.36 -34.01
CA GLY A 6 6.37 4.22 -33.49
C GLY A 6 5.56 3.56 -32.37
N THR A 7 6.14 3.34 -31.18
CA THR A 7 6.00 4.19 -29.97
C THR A 7 4.55 4.45 -29.53
N ASN A 8 4.06 3.61 -28.61
CA ASN A 8 2.95 3.95 -27.73
C ASN A 8 3.55 4.50 -26.42
N LEU A 9 3.49 5.82 -26.26
CA LEU A 9 3.79 6.52 -25.01
C LEU A 9 2.56 6.40 -24.11
N GLY A 10 2.64 5.54 -23.10
CA GLY A 10 1.65 5.46 -22.02
C GLY A 10 1.71 6.73 -21.18
N ILE A 11 0.59 7.42 -21.10
CA ILE A 11 0.36 8.61 -20.28
C ILE A 11 0.47 8.22 -18.79
N PRO A 12 1.15 9.02 -17.93
CA PRO A 12 1.19 8.74 -16.49
C PRO A 12 -0.19 9.01 -15.88
N GLY A 13 -0.75 8.00 -15.21
CA GLY A 13 -1.95 8.17 -14.40
C GLY A 13 -1.68 9.15 -13.25
N THR A 14 -2.23 10.35 -13.36
CA THR A 14 -2.33 11.30 -12.26
C THR A 14 -3.24 10.71 -11.18
N SER A 15 -2.67 10.18 -10.11
CA SER A 15 -3.39 10.02 -8.85
C SER A 15 -3.66 11.42 -8.30
N GLN A 16 -4.83 11.97 -8.60
CA GLN A 16 -5.34 13.15 -7.90
C GLN A 16 -5.57 12.74 -6.44
N ALA A 17 -4.80 13.35 -5.55
CA ALA A 17 -5.06 13.27 -4.11
C ALA A 17 -6.33 14.07 -3.82
N THR A 18 -7.37 13.37 -3.38
CA THR A 18 -8.56 13.97 -2.77
C THR A 18 -8.14 14.60 -1.44
N PRO A 19 -8.41 15.90 -1.20
CA PRO A 19 -8.14 16.50 0.11
C PRO A 19 -9.13 15.92 1.12
N GLY A 20 -8.64 15.07 2.01
CA GLY A 20 -9.45 14.39 3.05
C GLY A 20 -9.29 12.88 3.14
N ALA A 21 -8.41 12.25 2.35
CA ALA A 21 -8.12 10.82 2.52
C ALA A 21 -7.23 10.61 3.76
N PHE A 22 -7.83 10.11 4.85
CA PHE A 22 -7.11 9.61 6.01
C PHE A 22 -6.08 8.54 5.57
N ALA A 23 -4.95 8.47 6.27
CA ALA A 23 -3.84 7.57 5.96
C ALA A 23 -4.27 6.09 6.09
N HIS A 24 -4.79 5.51 5.01
CA HIS A 24 -5.11 4.09 4.99
C HIS A 24 -3.89 3.26 4.61
N ARG A 25 -3.66 2.18 5.36
CA ARG A 25 -2.64 1.17 5.06
C ARG A 25 -2.85 0.59 3.67
N LYS A 26 -1.77 0.39 2.92
CA LYS A 26 -1.83 -0.34 1.64
C LYS A 26 -2.30 -1.77 1.87
N LYS A 27 -3.16 -2.27 0.98
CA LYS A 27 -3.63 -3.66 1.03
C LYS A 27 -2.55 -4.65 0.58
N ASP A 28 -1.56 -4.17 -0.16
CA ASP A 28 -0.47 -4.91 -0.80
C ASP A 28 0.88 -4.19 -0.65
N SER A 29 1.99 -4.92 -0.80
CA SER A 29 3.34 -4.34 -0.75
C SER A 29 3.76 -3.70 -2.09
N SER A 30 2.79 -3.09 -2.79
CA SER A 30 3.00 -2.56 -4.15
C SER A 30 4.11 -1.51 -4.17
N PRO A 31 5.14 -1.64 -5.03
CA PRO A 31 6.31 -0.76 -5.04
C PRO A 31 5.94 0.70 -5.34
N SER A 32 6.62 1.65 -4.68
CA SER A 32 6.38 3.08 -4.91
C SER A 32 7.13 3.60 -6.14
N ALA A 33 6.47 3.64 -7.30
CA ALA A 33 7.03 4.25 -8.52
C ALA A 33 7.47 5.70 -8.26
N ARG A 34 6.65 6.47 -7.54
CA ARG A 34 6.92 7.86 -7.15
C ARG A 34 8.27 8.03 -6.43
N PHE A 35 8.62 7.10 -5.55
CA PHE A 35 9.90 7.15 -4.84
C PHE A 35 11.08 6.88 -5.78
N TRP A 36 10.99 5.80 -6.57
CA TRP A 36 12.07 5.34 -7.44
C TRP A 36 12.35 6.28 -8.62
N GLU A 37 11.32 7.00 -9.07
CA GLU A 37 11.42 7.98 -10.16
C GLU A 37 11.73 9.41 -9.68
N SER A 38 11.78 9.64 -8.36
CA SER A 38 12.06 10.98 -7.83
C SER A 38 13.47 11.46 -8.19
N PRO A 39 13.68 12.78 -8.47
CA PRO A 39 14.98 13.33 -8.83
C PRO A 39 16.08 12.98 -7.82
N ASP A 40 15.76 13.03 -6.53
CA ASP A 40 16.69 12.71 -5.46
C ASP A 40 17.09 11.24 -5.42
N THR A 41 16.14 10.33 -5.63
CA THR A 41 16.47 8.89 -5.71
C THR A 41 17.33 8.62 -6.95
N LEU A 42 17.01 9.25 -8.08
CA LEU A 42 17.82 9.13 -9.30
C LEU A 42 19.24 9.69 -9.12
N ALA A 43 19.40 10.77 -8.35
CA ALA A 43 20.70 11.32 -7.99
C ALA A 43 21.50 10.36 -7.10
N GLN A 44 20.87 9.72 -6.12
CA GLN A 44 21.52 8.70 -5.28
C GLN A 44 21.87 7.43 -6.06
N LEU A 45 21.02 7.03 -7.02
CA LEU A 45 21.27 5.91 -7.92
C LEU A 45 22.51 6.10 -8.80
N GLU A 46 23.01 7.32 -8.96
CA GLU A 46 24.28 7.57 -9.65
C GLU A 46 25.45 6.85 -8.97
N VAL A 47 25.44 6.79 -7.63
CA VAL A 47 26.46 6.07 -6.84
C VAL A 47 26.39 4.57 -7.13
N VAL A 48 25.17 4.01 -7.16
CA VAL A 48 24.91 2.62 -7.49
C VAL A 48 25.34 2.31 -8.93
N ARG A 49 24.98 3.19 -9.88
CA ARG A 49 25.34 3.06 -11.30
C ARG A 49 26.85 3.05 -11.51
N GLN A 50 27.59 3.94 -10.86
CA GLN A 50 29.04 3.99 -10.92
C GLN A 50 29.67 2.73 -10.33
N TRP A 51 29.15 2.27 -9.19
CA TRP A 51 29.65 1.07 -8.53
C TRP A 51 29.44 -0.18 -9.40
N ILE A 52 28.24 -0.38 -9.97
CA ILE A 52 27.96 -1.48 -10.90
C ILE A 52 28.84 -1.37 -12.15
N GLY A 53 29.00 -0.17 -12.70
CA GLY A 53 29.87 0.09 -13.86
C GLY A 53 31.34 -0.27 -13.62
N LYS A 54 31.79 -0.22 -12.37
CA LYS A 54 33.15 -0.62 -11.96
C LYS A 54 33.26 -2.12 -11.66
N HIS A 55 32.38 -2.64 -10.82
CA HIS A 55 32.49 -4.00 -10.27
C HIS A 55 31.86 -5.08 -11.16
N TYR A 56 30.85 -4.72 -11.95
CA TYR A 56 30.15 -5.59 -12.90
C TYR A 56 30.40 -5.15 -14.36
N LYS A 57 31.51 -4.43 -14.60
CA LYS A 57 31.86 -3.82 -15.90
C LYS A 57 31.66 -4.76 -17.09
N LYS A 58 32.10 -6.01 -16.99
CA LYS A 58 31.97 -7.02 -18.05
C LYS A 58 30.52 -7.20 -18.53
N TYR A 59 29.57 -7.10 -17.62
CA TYR A 59 28.15 -7.41 -17.85
C TYR A 59 27.32 -6.19 -18.29
N VAL A 60 27.79 -4.98 -17.97
CA VAL A 60 27.06 -3.73 -18.25
C VAL A 60 27.73 -2.84 -19.30
N LEU A 61 29.00 -3.06 -19.67
CA LEU A 61 29.72 -2.14 -20.56
C LEU A 61 29.07 -1.97 -21.95
N ALA A 62 28.53 -3.06 -22.51
CA ALA A 62 27.90 -3.02 -23.83
C ALA A 62 26.54 -2.30 -23.83
N ASP A 63 25.90 -2.22 -22.67
CA ASP A 63 24.56 -1.66 -22.48
C ASP A 63 24.50 -1.02 -21.09
N ALA A 64 25.22 0.08 -20.94
CA ALA A 64 25.40 0.74 -19.65
C ALA A 64 24.09 1.42 -19.23
N PRO A 65 23.49 1.02 -18.09
CA PRO A 65 22.18 1.54 -17.72
C PRO A 65 22.27 2.97 -17.19
N SER A 66 21.26 3.79 -17.51
CA SER A 66 21.03 5.07 -16.84
C SER A 66 20.38 4.87 -15.46
N CYS A 67 20.36 5.90 -14.61
CA CYS A 67 19.66 5.82 -13.31
C CYS A 67 18.17 5.52 -13.49
N GLN A 68 17.52 6.05 -14.52
CA GLN A 68 16.10 5.76 -14.81
C GLN A 68 15.90 4.28 -15.17
N VAL A 69 16.82 3.69 -15.93
CA VAL A 69 16.76 2.26 -16.24
C VAL A 69 16.99 1.42 -14.98
N LEU A 70 17.92 1.81 -14.11
CA LEU A 70 18.13 1.11 -12.83
C LEU A 70 16.91 1.20 -11.91
N ALA A 71 16.28 2.37 -11.81
CA ALA A 71 15.03 2.55 -11.07
C ALA A 71 13.90 1.66 -11.63
N ALA A 72 13.73 1.65 -12.95
CA ALA A 72 12.72 0.83 -13.62
C ALA A 72 12.96 -0.68 -13.44
N VAL A 73 14.21 -1.13 -13.48
CA VAL A 73 14.57 -2.53 -13.19
C VAL A 73 14.30 -2.87 -11.73
N THR A 74 14.61 -1.96 -10.82
CA THR A 74 14.34 -2.14 -9.38
C THR A 74 12.85 -2.29 -9.11
N LEU A 75 12.01 -1.44 -9.71
CA LEU A 75 10.56 -1.56 -9.63
C LEU A 75 10.04 -2.89 -10.18
N GLN A 76 10.56 -3.34 -11.34
CA GLN A 76 10.15 -4.64 -11.90
C GLN A 76 10.57 -5.81 -11.01
N LEU A 77 11.75 -5.75 -10.37
CA LEU A 77 12.21 -6.77 -9.42
C LEU A 77 11.30 -6.80 -8.19
N LEU A 78 11.01 -5.64 -7.59
CA LEU A 78 10.12 -5.56 -6.44
C LEU A 78 8.72 -6.08 -6.77
N GLN A 79 8.18 -5.74 -7.94
CA GLN A 79 6.87 -6.24 -8.38
C GLN A 79 6.89 -7.76 -8.58
N PHE A 80 7.89 -8.29 -9.29
CA PHE A 80 8.01 -9.74 -9.49
C PHE A 80 8.14 -10.49 -8.16
N GLN A 81 8.92 -9.95 -7.22
CA GLN A 81 9.05 -10.53 -5.89
C GLN A 81 7.69 -10.61 -5.19
N GLU A 82 6.86 -9.58 -5.26
CA GLU A 82 5.54 -9.62 -4.64
C GLU A 82 4.60 -10.61 -5.35
N ASP A 83 4.61 -10.63 -6.68
CA ASP A 83 3.73 -11.53 -7.45
C ASP A 83 4.13 -13.02 -7.26
N ALA A 84 5.43 -13.31 -7.20
CA ALA A 84 5.96 -14.68 -7.17
C ALA A 84 6.16 -15.22 -5.74
N PHE A 85 6.48 -14.34 -4.79
CA PHE A 85 6.88 -14.70 -3.42
C PHE A 85 6.05 -13.99 -2.34
N GLY A 86 5.15 -13.08 -2.69
CA GLY A 86 4.33 -12.35 -1.73
C GLY A 86 3.31 -13.21 -0.99
N ARG A 87 2.64 -12.57 -0.03
CA ARG A 87 1.60 -13.18 0.81
C ARG A 87 0.47 -13.85 0.00
N GLN A 88 0.17 -13.30 -1.19
CA GLN A 88 -0.89 -13.80 -2.07
C GLN A 88 -0.37 -14.80 -3.12
N ALA A 89 0.94 -15.08 -3.16
CA ALA A 89 1.51 -15.99 -4.12
C ALA A 89 1.10 -17.44 -3.83
N THR A 90 0.76 -18.19 -4.89
CA THR A 90 0.42 -19.61 -4.75
C THR A 90 1.71 -20.42 -4.68
N SER A 91 1.99 -21.02 -3.51
CA SER A 91 3.15 -21.91 -3.29
C SER A 91 4.49 -21.25 -3.67
N PRO A 92 4.91 -20.18 -2.97
CA PRO A 92 6.12 -19.44 -3.30
C PRO A 92 7.37 -20.34 -3.21
N ALA A 93 8.22 -20.26 -4.23
CA ALA A 93 9.43 -21.09 -4.33
C ALA A 93 10.59 -20.58 -3.45
N LEU A 94 10.57 -19.29 -3.09
CA LEU A 94 11.59 -18.61 -2.30
C LEU A 94 10.91 -17.73 -1.25
N THR A 95 11.65 -17.41 -0.18
CA THR A 95 11.30 -16.32 0.75
C THR A 95 11.63 -14.99 0.09
N LYS A 96 10.84 -13.94 0.35
CA LYS A 96 11.14 -12.59 -0.14
C LYS A 96 12.50 -12.10 0.37
N LEU A 97 13.23 -11.41 -0.49
CA LEU A 97 14.39 -10.63 -0.08
C LEU A 97 13.92 -9.44 0.78
N PRO A 98 14.63 -9.10 1.87
CA PRO A 98 14.26 -7.97 2.72
C PRO A 98 14.15 -6.67 1.91
N ALA A 99 13.07 -5.91 2.13
CA ALA A 99 12.86 -4.63 1.45
C ALA A 99 14.02 -3.65 1.68
N GLN A 100 14.63 -3.68 2.86
CA GLN A 100 15.78 -2.83 3.20
C GLN A 100 16.97 -3.02 2.23
N CYS A 101 17.22 -4.26 1.76
CA CYS A 101 18.29 -4.51 0.79
C CYS A 101 18.08 -3.73 -0.52
N PHE A 102 16.83 -3.46 -0.91
CA PHE A 102 16.55 -2.60 -2.07
C PHE A 102 16.74 -1.12 -1.76
N LEU A 103 16.52 -0.69 -0.51
CA LEU A 103 16.66 0.71 -0.08
C LEU A 103 18.11 1.10 0.29
N ASP A 104 19.05 0.15 0.30
CA ASP A 104 20.46 0.39 0.56
C ASP A 104 21.20 0.90 -0.70
N LEU A 105 21.11 2.21 -0.96
CA LEU A 105 21.74 2.88 -2.11
C LEU A 105 23.25 3.17 -1.91
N ARG A 106 23.83 2.77 -0.77
CA ARG A 106 25.25 2.96 -0.47
C ARG A 106 26.12 2.14 -1.44
N PRO A 107 27.32 2.63 -1.80
CA PRO A 107 28.19 1.90 -2.72
C PRO A 107 28.63 0.57 -2.10
N GLY A 108 28.35 -0.53 -2.80
CA GLY A 108 28.69 -1.90 -2.36
C GLY A 108 27.70 -2.52 -1.39
N ASP A 109 26.51 -1.95 -1.25
CA ASP A 109 25.47 -2.47 -0.36
C ASP A 109 24.36 -3.21 -1.12
N GLY A 110 23.25 -3.52 -0.45
CA GLY A 110 22.16 -4.34 -0.96
C GLY A 110 21.77 -4.07 -2.42
N LEU A 111 21.42 -2.83 -2.76
CA LEU A 111 20.93 -2.51 -4.11
C LEU A 111 22.01 -2.68 -5.19
N CYS A 112 23.26 -2.38 -4.85
CA CYS A 112 24.41 -2.59 -5.72
C CYS A 112 24.56 -4.07 -6.10
N HIS A 113 24.44 -4.96 -5.12
CA HIS A 113 24.56 -6.41 -5.32
C HIS A 113 23.33 -7.01 -5.99
N ILE A 114 22.12 -6.52 -5.70
CA ILE A 114 20.87 -6.92 -6.39
C ILE A 114 20.98 -6.63 -7.88
N LEU A 115 21.21 -5.36 -8.24
CA LEU A 115 21.24 -4.95 -9.63
C LEU A 115 22.46 -5.53 -10.36
N GLY A 116 23.64 -5.49 -9.75
CA GLY A 116 24.84 -6.09 -10.35
C GLY A 116 24.65 -7.57 -10.69
N THR A 117 24.08 -8.34 -9.76
CA THR A 117 23.80 -9.77 -9.97
C THR A 117 22.72 -9.99 -11.02
N ALA A 118 21.65 -9.18 -11.02
CA ALA A 118 20.61 -9.23 -12.05
C ALA A 118 21.17 -8.95 -13.46
N TYR A 119 22.05 -7.95 -13.61
CA TYR A 119 22.70 -7.66 -14.90
C TYR A 119 23.66 -8.76 -15.34
N LYS A 120 24.40 -9.34 -14.39
CA LYS A 120 25.21 -10.54 -14.68
C LYS A 120 24.33 -11.69 -15.17
N PHE A 121 23.21 -11.97 -14.50
CA PHE A 121 22.28 -13.03 -14.89
C PHE A 121 21.68 -12.77 -16.28
N LYS A 122 21.20 -11.54 -16.55
CA LYS A 122 20.73 -11.10 -17.87
C LYS A 122 21.77 -11.36 -18.96
N PHE A 123 23.03 -11.01 -18.71
CA PHE A 123 24.14 -11.23 -19.64
C PHE A 123 24.37 -12.73 -19.89
N ASP A 124 24.47 -13.52 -18.83
CA ASP A 124 24.72 -14.96 -18.91
C ASP A 124 23.58 -15.70 -19.64
N GLN A 125 22.34 -15.22 -19.53
CA GLN A 125 21.17 -15.74 -20.25
C GLN A 125 20.99 -15.18 -21.67
N GLY A 126 21.84 -14.26 -22.12
CA GLY A 126 21.73 -13.63 -23.44
C GLY A 126 20.47 -12.77 -23.63
N TRP A 127 19.92 -12.22 -22.55
CA TRP A 127 18.70 -11.42 -22.60
C TRP A 127 18.97 -10.00 -23.10
N ARG A 128 18.19 -9.57 -24.10
CA ARG A 128 18.24 -8.19 -24.62
C ARG A 128 17.77 -7.18 -23.56
N ARG A 129 16.68 -7.48 -22.86
CA ARG A 129 16.07 -6.66 -21.80
C ARG A 129 15.54 -7.53 -20.68
N PHE A 130 15.38 -6.95 -19.49
CA PHE A 130 14.56 -7.54 -18.43
C PHE A 130 13.11 -7.61 -18.90
N ASP A 131 12.46 -8.71 -18.58
CA ASP A 131 11.06 -8.99 -18.92
C ASP A 131 10.49 -9.89 -17.82
N LEU A 132 10.28 -9.28 -16.65
CA LEU A 132 9.91 -9.98 -15.42
C LEU A 132 8.42 -10.37 -15.40
N GLN A 133 7.59 -9.72 -16.21
CA GLN A 133 6.15 -10.00 -16.33
C GLN A 133 5.84 -11.17 -17.26
N ASN A 134 6.81 -11.63 -18.06
CA ASN A 134 6.61 -12.70 -19.01
C ASN A 134 6.53 -14.06 -18.31
N PRO A 135 5.37 -14.76 -18.32
CA PRO A 135 5.21 -16.02 -17.61
C PRO A 135 6.14 -17.12 -18.09
N SER A 136 6.58 -17.08 -19.35
CA SER A 136 7.54 -18.06 -19.90
C SER A 136 8.96 -17.90 -19.34
N ARG A 137 9.23 -16.80 -18.62
CA ARG A 137 10.52 -16.55 -17.96
C ARG A 137 10.46 -16.74 -16.45
N THR A 138 9.30 -17.05 -15.87
CA THR A 138 9.12 -17.11 -14.42
C THR A 138 10.15 -18.00 -13.74
N GLU A 139 10.37 -19.23 -14.21
CA GLU A 139 11.36 -20.14 -13.61
C GLU A 139 12.78 -19.55 -13.61
N ARG A 140 13.20 -18.94 -14.72
CA ARG A 140 14.50 -18.27 -14.82
C ARG A 140 14.59 -17.01 -13.96
N ASN A 141 13.49 -16.29 -13.80
CA ASN A 141 13.43 -15.14 -12.90
C ASN A 141 13.54 -15.60 -11.44
N VAL A 142 12.88 -16.71 -11.05
CA VAL A 142 13.05 -17.33 -9.72
C VAL A 142 14.50 -17.75 -9.49
N GLU A 143 15.14 -18.40 -10.46
CA GLU A 143 16.58 -18.72 -10.39
C GLU A 143 17.44 -17.47 -10.18
N MET A 144 17.14 -16.37 -10.88
CA MET A 144 17.83 -15.08 -10.71
C MET A 144 17.71 -14.59 -9.27
N PHE A 145 16.53 -14.63 -8.66
CA PHE A 145 16.35 -14.26 -7.25
C PHE A 145 17.15 -15.15 -6.30
N GLY A 146 17.20 -16.46 -6.55
CA GLY A 146 18.06 -17.38 -5.78
C GLY A 146 19.56 -17.06 -5.93
N THR A 147 20.00 -16.51 -7.07
CA THR A 147 21.39 -16.02 -7.22
C THR A 147 21.62 -14.69 -6.51
N ILE A 148 20.62 -13.80 -6.48
CA ILE A 148 20.68 -12.52 -5.78
C ILE A 148 20.75 -12.75 -4.27
N GLU A 149 19.92 -13.64 -3.71
CA GLU A 149 19.94 -14.00 -2.29
C GLU A 149 21.35 -14.46 -1.85
N LYS A 150 21.94 -15.40 -2.61
CA LYS A 150 23.29 -15.89 -2.34
C LYS A 150 24.33 -14.78 -2.39
N ALA A 151 24.21 -13.85 -3.35
CA ALA A 151 25.12 -12.72 -3.44
C ALA A 151 24.97 -11.76 -2.25
N LEU A 152 23.75 -11.47 -1.79
CA LEU A 152 23.49 -10.61 -0.64
C LEU A 152 24.08 -11.21 0.64
N ILE A 153 23.90 -12.52 0.87
CA ILE A 153 24.49 -13.23 2.02
C ILE A 153 26.02 -13.21 1.95
N GLN A 154 26.60 -13.53 0.78
CA GLN A 154 28.06 -13.58 0.61
C GLN A 154 28.75 -12.23 0.82
N ASN A 155 28.05 -11.12 0.53
CA ASN A 155 28.59 -9.76 0.68
C ASN A 155 28.15 -9.11 2.01
N ASN A 156 27.55 -9.87 2.93
CA ASN A 156 27.07 -9.39 4.23
C ASN A 156 26.03 -8.24 4.13
N CYS A 157 25.28 -8.17 3.03
CA CYS A 157 24.14 -7.27 2.90
C CYS A 157 22.90 -7.80 3.64
N MET A 158 22.87 -9.11 3.93
CA MET A 158 21.87 -9.73 4.81
C MET A 158 22.46 -10.97 5.49
N SER A 159 21.83 -11.41 6.56
CA SER A 159 22.16 -12.65 7.27
C SER A 159 20.88 -13.43 7.58
N LEU A 160 20.93 -14.75 7.42
CA LEU A 160 19.82 -15.61 7.80
C LEU A 160 19.75 -15.75 9.34
N PRO A 161 18.54 -15.80 9.93
CA PRO A 161 18.41 -15.93 11.39
C PRO A 161 18.98 -17.24 11.94
N VAL A 162 19.67 -17.13 13.08
CA VAL A 162 20.05 -18.27 13.93
C VAL A 162 19.23 -18.14 15.21
N VAL A 163 18.35 -19.10 15.43
CA VAL A 163 17.20 -18.97 16.33
C VAL A 163 17.34 -19.96 17.49
N TYR A 164 17.27 -19.43 18.71
CA TYR A 164 17.11 -20.22 19.93
C TYR A 164 15.64 -20.17 20.36
N LEU A 165 15.01 -21.33 20.52
CA LEU A 165 13.65 -21.46 21.03
C LEU A 165 13.70 -21.61 22.55
N ASP A 166 13.06 -20.69 23.28
CA ASP A 166 13.05 -20.73 24.74
C ASP A 166 12.28 -21.97 25.26
N PRO A 167 12.78 -22.67 26.29
CA PRO A 167 12.13 -23.86 26.84
C PRO A 167 10.73 -23.64 27.43
N THR A 168 10.32 -22.37 27.65
CA THR A 168 8.97 -22.03 28.09
C THR A 168 7.92 -22.12 26.97
N LEU A 169 8.35 -22.29 25.71
CA LEU A 169 7.44 -22.54 24.59
C LEU A 169 6.75 -23.91 24.75
N ASP A 170 5.47 -23.94 24.42
CA ASP A 170 4.75 -25.19 24.24
C ASP A 170 5.42 -26.06 23.15
N GLN A 171 5.44 -27.37 23.35
CA GLN A 171 6.19 -28.29 22.49
C GLN A 171 5.62 -28.39 21.07
N ASP A 172 4.31 -28.30 20.91
CA ASP A 172 3.66 -28.30 19.59
C ASP A 172 3.96 -26.99 18.86
N LEU A 173 3.91 -25.86 19.58
CA LEU A 173 4.32 -24.57 19.05
C LEU A 173 5.79 -24.60 18.62
N ALA A 174 6.71 -25.06 19.47
CA ALA A 174 8.14 -25.15 19.14
C ALA A 174 8.40 -26.02 17.89
N GLY A 175 7.67 -27.13 17.74
CA GLY A 175 7.73 -27.97 16.55
C GLY A 175 7.27 -27.21 15.28
N ARG A 176 6.16 -26.48 15.37
CA ARG A 176 5.67 -25.63 14.27
C ARG A 176 6.67 -24.53 13.91
N LEU A 177 7.21 -23.81 14.90
CA LEU A 177 8.19 -22.74 14.69
C LEU A 177 9.45 -23.27 14.00
N THR A 178 9.95 -24.44 14.42
CA THR A 178 11.10 -25.11 13.79
C THR A 178 10.86 -25.39 12.31
N GLY A 179 9.65 -25.85 11.95
CA GLY A 179 9.25 -26.07 10.57
C GLY A 179 9.28 -24.80 9.73
N ILE A 180 8.74 -23.69 10.27
CA ILE A 180 8.75 -22.38 9.60
C ILE A 180 10.19 -21.87 9.43
N ILE A 181 10.99 -21.88 10.50
CA ILE A 181 12.39 -21.43 10.45
C ILE A 181 13.16 -22.16 9.34
N THR A 182 13.01 -23.48 9.25
CA THR A 182 13.68 -24.30 8.23
C THR A 182 13.15 -23.97 6.83
N LYS A 183 11.84 -23.80 6.65
CA LYS A 183 11.21 -23.39 5.38
C LYS A 183 11.79 -22.06 4.86
N HIS A 184 12.08 -21.13 5.76
CA HIS A 184 12.66 -19.81 5.44
C HIS A 184 14.19 -19.76 5.53
N GLN A 185 14.86 -20.93 5.50
CA GLN A 185 16.33 -21.08 5.50
C GLN A 185 17.02 -20.55 6.77
N GLY A 186 16.27 -20.26 7.84
CA GLY A 186 16.85 -19.99 9.15
C GLY A 186 17.40 -21.26 9.79
N THR A 187 18.23 -21.10 10.81
CA THR A 187 18.85 -22.21 11.56
C THR A 187 18.38 -22.23 13.00
N VAL A 188 17.99 -23.39 13.52
CA VAL A 188 17.70 -23.55 14.96
C VAL A 188 18.98 -23.97 15.70
N THR A 189 19.25 -23.38 16.86
CA THR A 189 20.38 -23.72 17.73
C THR A 189 19.90 -23.98 19.16
N GLU A 190 20.55 -24.92 19.85
CA GLU A 190 20.37 -25.15 21.30
C GLU A 190 21.32 -24.25 22.13
N ASP A 191 22.37 -23.69 21.50
CA ASP A 191 23.30 -22.78 22.14
C ASP A 191 22.81 -21.33 22.05
N ARG A 192 22.38 -20.78 23.19
CA ARG A 192 21.91 -19.41 23.34
C ARG A 192 22.93 -18.35 22.91
N THR A 193 24.22 -18.66 23.02
CA THR A 193 25.31 -17.71 22.74
C THR A 193 25.61 -17.57 21.25
N LEU A 194 25.21 -18.56 20.44
CA LEU A 194 25.35 -18.53 18.98
C LEU A 194 24.13 -17.96 18.27
N ALA A 195 23.00 -17.83 18.98
CA ALA A 195 21.76 -17.35 18.40
C ALA A 195 21.82 -15.85 18.11
N SER A 196 21.23 -15.44 16.98
CA SER A 196 20.93 -14.03 16.71
C SER A 196 19.56 -13.61 17.24
N HIS A 197 18.66 -14.57 17.49
CA HIS A 197 17.31 -14.36 18.01
C HIS A 197 16.97 -15.39 19.11
N HIS A 198 16.39 -14.93 20.20
CA HIS A 198 15.78 -15.77 21.24
C HIS A 198 14.26 -15.60 21.16
N ILE A 199 13.54 -16.71 21.02
CA ILE A 199 12.10 -16.73 20.80
C ILE A 199 11.37 -17.13 22.06
N TYR A 200 10.42 -16.30 22.49
CA TYR A 200 9.60 -16.51 23.68
C TYR A 200 8.12 -16.74 23.30
N PRO A 201 7.30 -17.30 24.22
CA PRO A 201 5.86 -17.42 24.00
C PRO A 201 5.21 -16.08 23.68
N CYS A 202 4.17 -16.09 22.84
CA CYS A 202 3.39 -14.87 22.60
C CYS A 202 2.85 -14.32 23.94
N PRO A 203 3.01 -13.01 24.20
CA PRO A 203 2.39 -12.39 25.36
C PRO A 203 0.86 -12.52 25.28
N PRO A 204 0.15 -12.47 26.42
CA PRO A 204 -1.30 -12.46 26.43
C PRO A 204 -1.81 -11.33 25.54
N SER A 205 -2.61 -11.66 24.52
CA SER A 205 -3.11 -10.70 23.55
C SER A 205 -3.82 -9.53 24.23
N THR A 206 -3.36 -8.31 23.97
CA THR A 206 -4.21 -7.13 23.93
C THR A 206 -4.51 -6.90 22.46
N GLU A 207 -5.79 -6.84 22.07
CA GLU A 207 -6.13 -6.34 20.73
C GLU A 207 -5.47 -4.96 20.58
N GLU A 208 -4.39 -4.88 19.80
CA GLU A 208 -3.72 -3.62 19.52
C GLU A 208 -4.37 -3.00 18.29
N ASP A 209 -4.83 -1.76 18.45
CA ASP A 209 -5.28 -0.94 17.33
C ASP A 209 -4.16 -0.78 16.30
N GLU A 210 -4.53 -0.60 15.04
CA GLU A 210 -3.58 -0.37 13.98
C GLU A 210 -2.71 0.86 14.29
N TRP A 211 -1.40 0.70 14.14
CA TRP A 211 -0.43 1.75 14.39
C TRP A 211 0.65 1.80 13.32
N MET A 212 1.27 2.96 13.21
CA MET A 212 2.42 3.20 12.33
C MET A 212 3.53 3.95 13.06
N ARG A 213 4.75 3.91 12.53
CA ARG A 213 5.88 4.73 12.99
C ARG A 213 6.66 5.35 11.82
N PRO A 214 7.13 6.60 11.92
CA PRO A 214 8.02 7.20 10.92
C PRO A 214 9.38 6.50 10.90
N VAL A 215 9.84 6.06 9.73
CA VAL A 215 11.16 5.40 9.58
C VAL A 215 12.15 6.16 8.70
N MET A 216 11.67 6.99 7.78
CA MET A 216 12.53 7.84 6.97
C MET A 216 11.76 9.08 6.50
N ARG A 217 12.39 10.26 6.57
CA ARG A 217 11.82 11.52 6.05
C ARG A 217 12.58 11.92 4.79
N LYS A 218 11.83 12.28 3.75
CA LYS A 218 12.38 12.78 2.49
C LYS A 218 11.46 13.89 1.95
N ASP A 219 11.99 15.10 1.89
CA ASP A 219 11.24 16.31 1.50
C ASP A 219 9.92 16.47 2.29
N LYS A 220 8.80 16.49 1.56
CA LYS A 220 7.44 16.61 2.09
C LYS A 220 6.78 15.24 2.29
N HIS A 221 7.56 14.18 2.31
CA HIS A 221 7.09 12.81 2.48
C HIS A 221 7.81 12.09 3.61
N VAL A 222 7.10 11.16 4.23
CA VAL A 222 7.60 10.30 5.31
C VAL A 222 7.29 8.87 4.91
N LEU A 223 8.30 8.02 4.89
CA LEU A 223 8.11 6.57 4.87
C LEU A 223 7.69 6.16 6.27
N VAL A 224 6.53 5.53 6.38
CA VAL A 224 6.02 4.96 7.62
C VAL A 224 6.06 3.45 7.55
N HIS A 225 6.40 2.84 8.67
CA HIS A 225 6.28 1.42 8.91
C HIS A 225 4.95 1.11 9.59
N TRP A 226 4.28 0.05 9.14
CA TRP A 226 3.00 -0.41 9.69
C TRP A 226 3.24 -1.54 10.67
N GLY A 227 2.75 -1.38 11.89
CA GLY A 227 2.99 -2.35 12.95
C GLY A 227 2.57 -3.78 12.57
N MET A 228 3.39 -4.75 12.97
CA MET A 228 3.18 -6.19 12.73
C MET A 228 3.16 -6.56 11.23
N HIS A 229 3.68 -5.70 10.36
CA HIS A 229 3.88 -5.98 8.93
C HIS A 229 5.38 -5.95 8.62
N PRO A 230 5.86 -6.68 7.60
CA PRO A 230 7.25 -6.58 7.21
C PRO A 230 7.51 -5.25 6.47
N ASP A 231 8.78 -4.84 6.43
CA ASP A 231 9.22 -3.55 5.86
C ASP A 231 8.80 -3.36 4.39
N SER A 232 8.49 -4.43 3.66
CA SER A 232 7.95 -4.31 2.30
C SER A 232 6.58 -3.61 2.22
N TYR A 233 5.83 -3.58 3.33
CA TYR A 233 4.52 -2.88 3.42
C TYR A 233 4.65 -1.42 3.81
N ASP A 234 5.86 -0.93 4.11
CA ASP A 234 6.10 0.47 4.41
C ASP A 234 5.58 1.38 3.28
N SER A 235 4.98 2.50 3.65
CA SER A 235 4.32 3.39 2.70
C SER A 235 4.76 4.84 2.84
N TRP A 236 4.87 5.53 1.70
CA TRP A 236 5.17 6.95 1.68
C TRP A 236 3.89 7.75 1.88
N LEU A 237 3.83 8.50 2.97
CA LEU A 237 2.75 9.42 3.30
C LEU A 237 3.22 10.88 3.19
N SER A 238 2.27 11.82 3.13
CA SER A 238 2.60 13.25 3.23
C SER A 238 3.13 13.54 4.63
N SER A 239 4.12 14.43 4.72
CA SER A 239 4.62 14.93 6.02
C SER A 239 3.53 15.60 6.85
N SER A 240 2.48 16.12 6.22
CA SER A 240 1.34 16.72 6.92
C SER A 240 0.38 15.69 7.54
N ASP A 241 0.44 14.43 7.10
CA ASP A 241 -0.49 13.37 7.52
C ASP A 241 0.11 12.47 8.62
N VAL A 242 1.37 12.72 9.02
CA VAL A 242 2.12 11.89 9.97
C VAL A 242 2.50 12.72 11.18
N GLU A 243 1.88 12.40 12.32
CA GLU A 243 2.16 13.02 13.61
C GLU A 243 3.39 12.38 14.27
N GLY A 244 4.59 12.92 14.06
CA GLY A 244 5.80 12.43 14.71
C GLY A 244 7.05 12.67 13.88
N GLU A 245 8.21 12.46 14.51
CA GLU A 245 9.51 12.52 13.84
C GLU A 245 10.11 11.13 13.66
N VAL A 246 11.08 11.04 12.75
CA VAL A 246 11.85 9.82 12.58
C VAL A 246 12.78 9.64 13.77
N GLU A 247 12.50 8.63 14.58
CA GLU A 247 13.32 8.25 15.72
C GLU A 247 14.41 7.26 15.29
N GLU A 248 15.65 7.53 15.69
CA GLU A 248 16.72 6.55 15.59
C GLU A 248 16.43 5.36 16.51
N LEU A 249 16.64 4.15 16.00
CA LEU A 249 16.55 2.96 16.81
C LEU A 249 17.57 3.03 17.97
N PRO A 250 17.13 2.87 19.24
CA PRO A 250 18.06 2.62 20.33
C PRO A 250 18.93 1.43 19.95
N HIS A 251 20.26 1.54 20.11
CA HIS A 251 21.22 0.49 19.72
C HIS A 251 20.74 -0.88 20.23
N PRO A 252 20.20 -1.76 19.36
CA PRO A 252 19.56 -2.98 19.83
C PRO A 252 20.63 -3.92 20.37
N GLU A 253 20.47 -4.35 21.62
CA GLU A 253 21.33 -5.40 22.18
C GLU A 253 21.05 -6.70 21.42
N ARG A 254 22.07 -7.21 20.73
CA ARG A 254 22.03 -8.57 20.15
C ARG A 254 22.31 -9.57 21.28
N PRO A 255 21.66 -10.75 21.30
CA PRO A 255 20.66 -11.22 20.34
C PRO A 255 19.28 -10.57 20.53
N TRP A 256 18.50 -10.49 19.46
CA TRP A 256 17.12 -10.00 19.54
C TRP A 256 16.29 -10.90 20.46
N ARG A 257 15.52 -10.28 21.35
CA ARG A 257 14.62 -10.97 22.26
C ARG A 257 13.18 -10.72 21.82
N VAL A 258 12.59 -11.67 21.09
CA VAL A 258 11.28 -11.50 20.43
C VAL A 258 10.30 -12.61 20.77
N HIS A 259 9.00 -12.34 20.69
CA HIS A 259 7.98 -13.38 20.86
C HIS A 259 7.73 -14.17 19.57
N ALA A 260 7.11 -15.35 19.71
CA ALA A 260 6.87 -16.31 18.65
C ALA A 260 6.08 -15.75 17.44
N GLY A 261 5.36 -14.64 17.62
CA GLY A 261 4.66 -13.93 16.55
C GLY A 261 5.58 -13.59 15.38
N TRP A 262 6.85 -13.25 15.67
CA TRP A 262 7.82 -12.86 14.65
C TRP A 262 8.02 -13.96 13.58
N ILE A 263 8.05 -15.22 14.00
CA ILE A 263 8.17 -16.37 13.10
C ILE A 263 6.81 -16.73 12.50
N LEU A 264 5.73 -16.66 13.30
CA LEU A 264 4.39 -17.00 12.82
C LEU A 264 3.96 -16.08 11.68
N ASP A 265 4.23 -14.78 11.79
CA ASP A 265 3.92 -13.80 10.76
C ASP A 265 4.91 -13.88 9.59
N THR A 266 6.16 -14.31 9.81
CA THR A 266 7.09 -14.65 8.71
C THR A 266 6.48 -15.69 7.77
N ASP A 267 5.82 -16.73 8.30
CA ASP A 267 5.15 -17.74 7.48
C ASP A 267 3.96 -17.18 6.69
N VAL A 268 3.26 -16.20 7.26
CA VAL A 268 2.09 -15.55 6.64
C VAL A 268 2.51 -14.64 5.50
N PHE A 269 3.53 -13.81 5.71
CA PHE A 269 3.98 -12.82 4.71
C PHE A 269 5.02 -13.37 3.74
N ASN A 270 5.59 -14.54 4.03
CA ASN A 270 6.71 -15.13 3.30
C ASN A 270 7.93 -14.19 3.22
N GLU A 271 8.18 -13.46 4.31
CA GLU A 271 9.25 -12.49 4.49
C GLU A 271 9.64 -12.45 5.98
N TRP A 272 10.93 -12.33 6.28
CA TRP A 272 11.36 -12.14 7.68
C TRP A 272 10.83 -10.82 8.22
N MET A 273 10.15 -10.87 9.36
CA MET A 273 9.48 -9.72 9.96
C MET A 273 10.47 -8.74 10.61
N ASN A 274 10.05 -7.50 10.83
CA ASN A 274 10.83 -6.50 11.57
C ASN A 274 10.89 -6.87 13.06
N GLU A 275 12.09 -7.07 13.62
CA GLU A 275 12.25 -7.55 15.00
C GLU A 275 11.72 -6.57 16.06
N GLU A 276 11.75 -5.26 15.77
CA GLU A 276 11.30 -4.21 16.70
C GLU A 276 9.84 -4.41 17.15
N ASP A 277 9.00 -4.95 16.27
CA ASP A 277 7.57 -5.12 16.51
C ASP A 277 7.25 -6.20 17.53
N TYR A 278 8.18 -7.15 17.69
CA TYR A 278 7.98 -8.38 18.46
C TYR A 278 8.85 -8.42 19.72
N CYS A 279 9.56 -7.33 20.02
CA CYS A 279 10.48 -7.27 21.15
C CYS A 279 9.76 -7.48 22.49
N VAL A 280 10.36 -8.28 23.38
CA VAL A 280 9.85 -8.55 24.72
C VAL A 280 10.95 -8.42 25.78
N ASP A 281 10.58 -7.97 26.98
CA ASP A 281 11.49 -7.88 28.13
C ASP A 281 11.72 -9.25 28.79
N GLU A 282 12.55 -9.29 29.84
CA GLU A 282 12.84 -10.50 30.62
C GLU A 282 11.61 -11.19 31.20
N ARG A 283 10.52 -10.44 31.42
CA ARG A 283 9.24 -10.90 31.96
C ARG A 283 8.23 -11.24 30.88
N ASN A 284 8.66 -11.28 29.61
CA ASN A 284 7.82 -11.54 28.45
C ASN A 284 6.74 -10.48 28.22
N VAL A 285 7.03 -9.22 28.55
CA VAL A 285 6.16 -8.06 28.29
C VAL A 285 6.63 -7.35 27.01
N PRO A 286 5.73 -6.96 26.08
CA PRO A 286 6.10 -6.20 24.90
C PRO A 286 6.93 -4.95 25.22
N VAL A 287 7.95 -4.70 24.41
CA VAL A 287 8.84 -3.52 24.51
C VAL A 287 8.61 -2.63 23.29
N ILE A 288 8.23 -1.39 23.55
CA ILE A 288 8.05 -0.37 22.52
C ILE A 288 9.33 0.47 22.46
N LEU A 289 10.09 0.33 21.38
CA LEU A 289 11.39 1.00 21.21
C LEU A 289 11.27 2.43 20.65
N ARG A 290 10.24 2.70 19.85
CA ARG A 290 9.97 3.99 19.22
C ARG A 290 8.50 4.37 19.33
N GLN A 291 8.20 5.65 19.23
CA GLN A 291 6.82 6.15 19.32
C GLN A 291 5.91 5.50 18.26
N ARG A 292 4.80 4.92 18.73
CA ARG A 292 3.72 4.39 17.88
C ARG A 292 2.63 5.44 17.70
N ILE A 293 2.23 5.67 16.45
CA ILE A 293 1.12 6.56 16.07
C ILE A 293 -0.08 5.66 15.81
N HIS A 294 -1.09 5.70 16.68
CA HIS A 294 -2.32 4.94 16.50
C HIS A 294 -3.30 5.70 15.61
N LEU A 295 -3.96 4.99 14.69
CA LEU A 295 -5.00 5.57 13.87
C LEU A 295 -6.28 5.66 14.70
N GLN A 296 -6.73 6.86 15.02
CA GLN A 296 -8.05 7.04 15.61
C GLN A 296 -9.09 6.82 14.51
N ASP A 297 -9.92 5.79 14.66
CA ASP A 297 -11.22 5.76 14.00
C ASP A 297 -12.05 6.89 14.62
N ASP A 298 -12.14 8.03 13.93
CA ASP A 298 -12.99 9.17 14.32
C ASP A 298 -14.50 8.87 14.12
N GLN A 299 -14.91 7.64 14.43
CA GLN A 299 -16.28 7.31 14.79
C GLN A 299 -16.31 7.11 16.29
N VAL A 300 -16.56 8.18 17.06
CA VAL A 300 -17.40 8.20 18.29
C VAL A 300 -17.20 9.53 19.07
N TYR A 301 -18.30 10.30 19.15
CA TYR A 301 -18.60 11.49 19.96
C TYR A 301 -17.92 12.84 19.65
N ASN A 302 -18.67 13.64 18.88
CA ASN A 302 -18.93 15.04 19.25
C ASN A 302 -19.41 15.10 20.71
N SER A 303 -18.50 15.43 21.63
CA SER A 303 -18.83 16.06 22.90
C SER A 303 -17.88 17.24 23.09
N PRO A 304 -18.39 18.44 23.43
CA PRO A 304 -17.53 19.61 23.56
C PRO A 304 -16.56 19.41 24.72
N ARG A 305 -15.27 19.63 24.45
CA ARG A 305 -14.19 19.65 25.43
C ARG A 305 -14.45 20.75 26.47
N ASP A 306 -14.62 20.36 27.74
CA ASP A 306 -14.27 21.23 28.86
C ASP A 306 -12.77 21.08 29.13
N GLU A 307 -12.02 22.13 28.81
CA GLU A 307 -10.61 22.26 29.17
C GLU A 307 -10.43 22.61 30.66
N LYS A 308 -9.28 22.16 31.19
CA LYS A 308 -8.62 22.45 32.50
C LYS A 308 -8.72 21.25 33.47
N GLN A 309 -7.65 20.68 34.01
CA GLN A 309 -6.35 21.25 34.36
C GLN A 309 -5.31 20.13 34.66
N ILE A 310 -4.07 20.35 34.24
CA ILE A 310 -2.88 19.51 34.51
C ILE A 310 -2.34 19.82 35.92
N GLN A 311 -2.04 18.81 36.76
CA GLN A 311 -0.93 18.89 37.73
C GLN A 311 -0.45 17.53 38.35
N SER A 312 0.78 17.16 37.96
CA SER A 312 1.91 16.46 38.64
C SER A 312 1.75 15.67 39.97
N LEU A 313 2.02 14.35 39.87
CA LEU A 313 2.88 13.40 40.64
C LEU A 313 3.25 13.57 42.17
N HIS A 314 2.79 12.58 42.96
CA HIS A 314 3.40 11.77 44.09
C HIS A 314 3.61 12.30 45.55
N PRO A 315 3.74 11.45 46.64
CA PRO A 315 3.10 10.16 47.03
C PRO A 315 2.74 10.10 48.59
N PRO A 316 2.65 8.95 49.33
CA PRO A 316 1.42 8.46 50.01
C PRO A 316 1.42 8.45 51.57
N LYS A 317 0.24 8.42 52.23
CA LYS A 317 0.07 8.00 53.65
C LYS A 317 -1.27 7.29 53.95
N ARG A 318 -1.23 6.49 55.02
CA ARG A 318 -2.00 5.30 55.43
C ARG A 318 -3.38 5.52 56.11
N GLU A 319 -4.17 4.44 56.04
CA GLU A 319 -5.11 3.81 57.03
C GLU A 319 -6.43 4.48 57.48
N GLY A 320 -7.54 3.70 57.39
CA GLY A 320 -8.75 3.85 58.21
C GLY A 320 -10.09 3.50 57.52
N ALA A 321 -10.69 2.33 57.79
CA ALA A 321 -12.03 1.88 57.34
C ALA A 321 -13.18 2.38 58.29
N PRO A 322 -14.50 2.02 58.16
CA PRO A 322 -15.30 1.42 57.07
C PRO A 322 -16.72 2.05 56.80
N ARG A 323 -17.25 1.90 55.55
CA ARG A 323 -18.69 1.75 55.09
C ARG A 323 -19.75 2.84 55.41
N PRO A 324 -20.87 3.03 54.65
CA PRO A 324 -21.75 2.01 54.01
C PRO A 324 -22.32 2.29 52.59
N LEU A 325 -22.87 1.23 51.98
CA LEU A 325 -23.58 1.17 50.68
C LEU A 325 -25.06 1.61 50.77
N PRO A 326 -25.65 2.11 49.67
CA PRO A 326 -27.09 2.01 49.38
C PRO A 326 -27.38 1.25 48.06
N PRO A 327 -28.65 0.88 47.78
CA PRO A 327 -29.01 -0.45 47.28
C PRO A 327 -29.30 -0.57 45.77
N LEU A 328 -29.24 -1.81 45.30
CA LEU A 328 -29.71 -2.27 43.99
C LEU A 328 -31.19 -1.89 43.75
N LYS A 329 -31.46 -1.35 42.55
CA LYS A 329 -32.79 -1.42 41.92
C LYS A 329 -32.68 -2.11 40.57
N ALA A 330 -33.48 -3.16 40.45
CA ALA A 330 -33.73 -3.92 39.23
C ALA A 330 -34.45 -3.05 38.18
N GLY A 331 -34.03 -3.15 36.92
CA GLY A 331 -34.65 -2.48 35.78
C GLY A 331 -34.45 -3.28 34.49
N ARG A 332 -35.53 -3.97 34.10
CA ARG A 332 -35.92 -4.47 32.76
C ARG A 332 -34.89 -4.47 31.63
N LYS A 333 -34.65 -5.67 31.07
CA LYS A 333 -34.26 -5.90 29.67
C LYS A 333 -35.31 -5.29 28.73
N GLU A 334 -34.94 -4.29 27.96
CA GLU A 334 -35.61 -3.95 26.70
C GLU A 334 -34.90 -4.69 25.57
N ARG A 335 -35.64 -5.61 24.94
CA ARG A 335 -35.33 -6.13 23.61
C ARG A 335 -35.60 -5.02 22.62
N LYS A 336 -34.63 -4.70 21.75
CA LYS A 336 -34.90 -3.98 20.49
C LYS A 336 -34.94 -4.99 19.35
N GLU A 337 -35.97 -4.83 18.54
CA GLU A 337 -36.44 -5.67 17.43
C GLU A 337 -35.43 -5.78 16.28
N PRO A 338 -35.52 -6.81 15.42
CA PRO A 338 -34.69 -6.94 14.23
C PRO A 338 -34.99 -5.81 13.24
N GLU A 339 -33.95 -5.24 12.64
CA GLU A 339 -34.08 -4.30 11.52
C GLU A 339 -34.82 -4.97 10.36
N GLU A 340 -35.97 -4.42 9.98
CA GLU A 340 -36.73 -4.87 8.82
C GLU A 340 -35.96 -4.50 7.53
N ASP A 341 -35.68 -5.51 6.71
CA ASP A 341 -35.10 -5.37 5.37
C ASP A 341 -36.08 -4.64 4.44
N LEU A 342 -35.79 -3.35 4.21
CA LEU A 342 -36.58 -2.43 3.38
C LEU A 342 -36.49 -2.72 1.87
N THR A 343 -35.79 -3.77 1.44
CA THR A 343 -35.66 -4.13 0.02
C THR A 343 -36.57 -5.28 -0.43
N LYS A 344 -37.33 -5.87 0.50
CA LYS A 344 -38.13 -7.08 0.29
C LYS A 344 -39.24 -6.97 -0.77
N ASP A 345 -39.75 -5.77 -1.02
CA ASP A 345 -40.87 -5.52 -1.94
C ASP A 345 -40.43 -4.90 -3.29
N MET A 346 -39.14 -4.89 -3.62
CA MET A 346 -38.66 -4.38 -4.91
C MET A 346 -38.57 -5.51 -5.94
N GLU A 347 -39.32 -5.42 -7.05
CA GLU A 347 -39.21 -6.35 -8.17
C GLU A 347 -37.81 -6.31 -8.83
N ASP A 348 -37.31 -7.49 -9.22
CA ASP A 348 -36.04 -7.65 -9.92
C ASP A 348 -36.12 -7.08 -11.35
N PRO A 349 -35.08 -6.38 -11.85
CA PRO A 349 -35.09 -5.84 -13.19
C PRO A 349 -35.03 -6.95 -14.24
N ILE A 350 -35.79 -6.77 -15.33
CA ILE A 350 -35.82 -7.70 -16.47
C ILE A 350 -34.44 -7.71 -17.17
N PRO A 351 -33.84 -8.88 -17.45
CA PRO A 351 -32.57 -8.95 -18.17
C PRO A 351 -32.71 -8.41 -19.59
N VAL A 352 -31.86 -7.46 -19.97
CA VAL A 352 -31.84 -6.89 -21.33
C VAL A 352 -30.95 -7.77 -22.21
N PRO A 353 -31.42 -8.28 -23.38
CA PRO A 353 -30.61 -9.07 -24.30
C PRO A 353 -29.43 -8.28 -24.86
N ASN A 354 -28.31 -8.98 -25.05
CA ASN A 354 -27.09 -8.46 -25.64
C ASN A 354 -27.26 -8.23 -27.16
N MET A 355 -26.68 -7.13 -27.64
CA MET A 355 -26.29 -6.78 -29.03
C MET A 355 -27.39 -6.68 -30.12
N GLU A 356 -27.58 -5.46 -30.65
CA GLU A 356 -28.30 -5.19 -31.90
C GLU A 356 -27.39 -4.38 -32.84
N GLU A 357 -27.11 -4.92 -34.02
CA GLU A 357 -26.19 -4.38 -35.03
C GLU A 357 -26.98 -3.52 -36.02
N VAL A 358 -26.67 -2.22 -36.10
CA VAL A 358 -27.35 -1.29 -37.02
C VAL A 358 -26.53 -1.11 -38.30
N ILE A 359 -27.10 -1.56 -39.43
CA ILE A 359 -26.57 -1.42 -40.79
C ILE A 359 -26.87 -0.02 -41.31
N LEU A 360 -25.85 0.70 -41.79
CA LEU A 360 -25.98 1.98 -42.50
C LEU A 360 -26.09 1.78 -44.03
N PRO A 361 -26.93 2.55 -44.75
CA PRO A 361 -26.97 2.52 -46.20
C PRO A 361 -25.73 3.22 -46.80
N LYS A 362 -25.16 2.60 -47.85
CA LYS A 362 -24.11 3.18 -48.69
C LYS A 362 -24.61 4.42 -49.42
N ASN A 363 -23.80 5.47 -49.44
CA ASN A 363 -23.50 6.28 -50.63
C ASN A 363 -22.08 6.85 -50.48
N GLY A 364 -21.26 6.67 -51.52
CA GLY A 364 -19.85 7.04 -51.52
C GLY A 364 -19.61 8.51 -51.88
N GLU A 365 -18.46 9.04 -51.49
CA GLU A 365 -17.34 9.37 -52.37
C GLU A 365 -16.17 9.94 -51.52
N THR A 366 -15.00 9.93 -52.15
CA THR A 366 -13.63 9.98 -51.61
C THR A 366 -13.13 11.35 -51.10
N LEU A 367 -12.23 11.27 -50.10
CA LEU A 367 -11.06 12.13 -49.81
C LEU A 367 -11.26 13.65 -49.62
N GLU A 368 -10.99 14.17 -48.43
CA GLU A 368 -9.72 14.83 -48.07
C GLU A 368 -9.78 15.46 -46.67
N ASP A 369 -8.63 15.41 -46.01
CA ASP A 369 -8.26 16.03 -44.74
C ASP A 369 -8.28 17.56 -44.88
N ASN A 370 -9.06 18.28 -44.06
CA ASN A 370 -8.89 19.72 -43.86
C ASN A 370 -9.45 20.17 -42.51
N ASN A 371 -8.52 20.42 -41.59
CA ASN A 371 -8.74 21.18 -40.35
C ASN A 371 -9.05 22.65 -40.67
N THR A 372 -10.30 23.07 -40.46
CA THR A 372 -10.65 24.48 -40.19
C THR A 372 -11.83 24.57 -39.23
N PRO A 373 -11.78 25.39 -38.16
CA PRO A 373 -12.93 25.61 -37.30
C PRO A 373 -13.96 26.52 -38.01
N VAL A 374 -15.19 26.03 -38.19
CA VAL A 374 -16.30 26.83 -38.71
C VAL A 374 -16.93 27.62 -37.56
N LYS A 375 -16.90 28.94 -37.71
CA LYS A 375 -17.52 29.94 -36.84
C LYS A 375 -19.06 29.81 -36.92
N GLY A 376 -19.71 29.74 -35.75
CA GLY A 376 -21.16 29.58 -35.64
C GLY A 376 -21.96 30.71 -36.31
N GLY A 377 -23.09 30.32 -36.91
CA GLY A 377 -24.16 31.21 -37.35
C GLY A 377 -25.42 30.92 -36.55
N ILE A 378 -25.81 31.88 -35.70
CA ILE A 378 -27.17 31.99 -35.16
C ILE A 378 -27.97 32.81 -36.17
N MET A 379 -29.15 32.32 -36.55
CA MET A 379 -30.18 33.09 -37.24
C MET A 379 -30.98 33.86 -36.17
N GLU A 380 -30.99 35.19 -36.28
CA GLU A 380 -31.91 36.07 -35.55
C GLU A 380 -33.31 35.99 -36.19
N ASP A 381 -34.35 36.01 -35.36
CA ASP A 381 -35.63 36.68 -35.64
C ASP A 381 -36.23 37.17 -34.29
N GLU A 382 -36.79 38.39 -34.34
CA GLU A 382 -37.18 39.29 -33.26
C GLU A 382 -38.34 38.80 -32.36
N ASP A 383 -38.35 39.17 -31.06
CA ASP A 383 -39.10 40.34 -30.51
C ASP A 383 -39.54 40.15 -29.03
N GLY A 384 -39.38 41.19 -28.20
CA GLY A 384 -40.31 41.52 -27.10
C GLY A 384 -40.04 41.19 -25.61
N ARG A 385 -39.39 42.14 -24.91
CA ARG A 385 -39.74 42.72 -23.57
C ARG A 385 -39.39 42.04 -22.20
N ALA A 386 -38.60 42.82 -21.43
CA ALA A 386 -38.72 43.20 -20.00
C ALA A 386 -37.66 42.69 -18.99
N GLU A 387 -37.10 43.67 -18.27
CA GLU A 387 -35.93 43.73 -17.38
C GLU A 387 -36.10 43.04 -15.99
N ILE A 388 -35.01 42.58 -15.35
CA ILE A 388 -34.46 43.04 -14.03
C ILE A 388 -32.95 42.60 -13.93
N PRO A 389 -32.03 43.40 -13.36
CA PRO A 389 -30.57 43.20 -13.50
C PRO A 389 -29.82 42.74 -12.21
N ARG A 390 -28.64 42.12 -12.43
CA ARG A 390 -27.32 42.27 -11.74
C ARG A 390 -26.65 41.02 -11.13
N LEU A 391 -25.35 40.91 -11.45
CA LEU A 391 -24.22 40.23 -10.77
C LEU A 391 -24.16 38.71 -10.93
N SER A 392 -23.05 38.02 -11.22
CA SER A 392 -21.63 38.36 -11.37
C SER A 392 -20.91 37.11 -11.88
N GLU A 393 -19.96 37.29 -12.81
CA GLU A 393 -18.72 36.53 -13.05
C GLU A 393 -18.65 35.04 -12.64
N GLY A 394 -18.44 34.13 -13.61
CA GLY A 394 -17.85 32.83 -13.26
C GLY A 394 -17.97 31.63 -14.21
N GLU A 395 -18.67 31.69 -15.35
CA GLU A 395 -18.90 30.47 -16.16
C GLU A 395 -18.39 30.59 -17.60
N GLU A 396 -17.12 30.95 -17.76
CA GLU A 396 -16.42 30.80 -19.05
C GLU A 396 -15.19 29.92 -18.85
N ASN A 397 -15.42 28.61 -18.80
CA ASN A 397 -14.39 27.60 -19.10
C ASN A 397 -15.01 26.24 -19.45
N ILE A 398 -16.10 26.23 -20.23
CA ILE A 398 -16.56 25.00 -20.87
C ILE A 398 -15.75 24.85 -22.14
N THR A 399 -14.73 23.99 -22.11
CA THR A 399 -13.95 23.64 -23.30
C THR A 399 -14.88 23.04 -24.35
N GLU A 400 -14.87 23.59 -25.57
CA GLU A 400 -15.68 23.06 -26.67
C GLU A 400 -15.34 21.58 -26.91
N GLN A 401 -16.36 20.72 -26.88
CA GLN A 401 -16.19 19.29 -27.11
C GLN A 401 -15.89 19.05 -28.59
N THR A 402 -14.64 18.70 -28.90
CA THR A 402 -14.18 18.53 -30.29
C THR A 402 -14.43 17.14 -30.89
N HIS A 403 -14.97 16.19 -30.11
CA HIS A 403 -15.21 14.80 -30.55
C HIS A 403 -16.53 14.27 -29.99
N HIS A 404 -17.20 13.37 -30.73
CA HIS A 404 -18.39 12.68 -30.23
C HIS A 404 -18.05 11.76 -29.06
N ILE A 405 -18.81 11.87 -27.96
CA ILE A 405 -18.74 10.93 -26.84
C ILE A 405 -19.64 9.73 -27.17
N ILE A 406 -19.05 8.54 -27.23
CA ILE A 406 -19.79 7.28 -27.37
C ILE A 406 -20.05 6.76 -25.96
N ILE A 407 -21.31 6.78 -25.55
CA ILE A 407 -21.74 6.27 -24.25
C ILE A 407 -22.01 4.75 -24.40
N PRO A 408 -21.33 3.87 -23.63
CA PRO A 408 -21.61 2.44 -23.68
C PRO A 408 -23.05 2.13 -23.27
N SER A 409 -23.70 1.17 -23.92
CA SER A 409 -25.12 0.86 -23.67
C SER A 409 -25.41 0.44 -22.22
N TYR A 410 -24.43 -0.14 -21.51
CA TYR A 410 -24.57 -0.52 -20.10
C TYR A 410 -24.62 0.68 -19.14
N THR A 411 -24.30 1.90 -19.57
CA THR A 411 -24.43 3.11 -18.74
C THR A 411 -25.75 3.85 -18.96
N SER A 412 -26.67 3.28 -19.76
CA SER A 412 -27.97 3.92 -20.10
C SER A 412 -28.91 4.07 -18.90
N TRP A 413 -28.66 3.35 -17.80
CA TRP A 413 -29.47 3.47 -16.58
C TRP A 413 -29.16 4.76 -15.80
N PHE A 414 -28.01 5.40 -16.03
CA PHE A 414 -27.60 6.62 -15.34
C PHE A 414 -28.03 7.86 -16.12
N ASN A 415 -28.67 8.82 -15.45
CA ASN A 415 -29.10 10.08 -16.04
C ASN A 415 -28.91 11.23 -15.05
N TYR A 416 -28.22 12.28 -15.49
CA TYR A 416 -27.91 13.45 -14.64
C TYR A 416 -29.17 14.19 -14.14
N ASN A 417 -30.27 14.10 -14.90
CA ASN A 417 -31.51 14.82 -14.59
C ASN A 417 -32.51 13.97 -13.80
N SER A 418 -32.20 12.71 -13.48
CA SER A 418 -33.13 11.82 -12.78
C SER A 418 -32.43 10.73 -12.00
N ILE A 419 -32.81 10.56 -10.72
CA ILE A 419 -32.28 9.49 -9.87
C ILE A 419 -32.87 8.13 -10.27
N HIS A 420 -32.01 7.20 -10.67
CA HIS A 420 -32.42 5.84 -11.05
C HIS A 420 -32.75 4.97 -9.84
N SER A 421 -33.54 3.90 -10.04
CA SER A 421 -33.91 2.95 -8.97
C SER A 421 -32.70 2.24 -8.34
N ILE A 422 -31.65 2.01 -9.14
CA ILE A 422 -30.36 1.45 -8.70
C ILE A 422 -29.68 2.37 -7.67
N GLU A 423 -29.70 3.69 -7.89
CA GLU A 423 -29.11 4.68 -6.97
C GLU A 423 -29.86 4.72 -5.64
N LYS A 424 -31.21 4.66 -5.69
CA LYS A 424 -32.05 4.62 -4.49
C LYS A 424 -31.80 3.35 -3.66
N ARG A 425 -31.53 2.23 -4.32
CA ARG A 425 -31.22 0.95 -3.66
C ARG A 425 -29.81 0.91 -3.07
N ALA A 426 -28.84 1.54 -3.73
CA ALA A 426 -27.46 1.59 -3.25
C ALA A 426 -27.28 2.51 -2.03
N LEU A 427 -28.10 3.57 -1.92
CA LEU A 427 -28.03 4.55 -0.82
C LEU A 427 -29.43 4.85 -0.25
N PRO A 428 -30.11 3.85 0.36
CA PRO A 428 -31.47 4.00 0.88
C PRO A 428 -31.56 5.06 1.99
N GLU A 429 -30.48 5.28 2.74
CA GLU A 429 -30.41 6.33 3.76
C GLU A 429 -30.37 7.76 3.20
N PHE A 430 -30.03 7.93 1.92
CA PHE A 430 -29.93 9.23 1.27
C PHE A 430 -31.28 9.67 0.69
N PHE A 431 -32.10 8.74 0.22
CA PHE A 431 -33.38 9.05 -0.46
C PHE A 431 -34.63 8.78 0.39
N ASN A 432 -34.49 8.59 1.70
CA ASN A 432 -35.60 8.25 2.60
C ASN A 432 -36.41 9.45 3.12
N GLY A 433 -36.03 10.69 2.76
CA GLY A 433 -36.74 11.92 3.16
C GLY A 433 -36.73 12.22 4.67
N LYS A 434 -35.97 11.48 5.48
CA LYS A 434 -35.90 11.67 6.95
C LYS A 434 -34.95 12.80 7.35
N ASN A 435 -33.93 13.08 6.54
CA ASN A 435 -32.96 14.13 6.77
C ASN A 435 -33.19 15.31 5.82
N LYS A 436 -33.43 16.50 6.37
CA LYS A 436 -33.66 17.73 5.58
C LYS A 436 -32.46 18.16 4.74
N SER A 437 -31.25 17.68 5.05
CA SER A 437 -30.01 17.94 4.30
C SER A 437 -29.67 16.86 3.27
N LYS A 438 -30.56 15.87 3.07
CA LYS A 438 -30.38 14.75 2.15
C LYS A 438 -31.58 14.68 1.21
N THR A 439 -31.71 15.72 0.39
CA THR A 439 -32.73 15.82 -0.66
C THR A 439 -32.07 15.68 -2.04
N PRO A 440 -32.78 15.12 -3.04
CA PRO A 440 -32.37 15.13 -4.45
C PRO A 440 -32.06 16.50 -5.05
N GLU A 441 -32.68 17.54 -4.49
CA GLU A 441 -32.56 18.92 -4.94
C GLU A 441 -31.37 19.56 -4.19
N MET A 442 -30.41 20.11 -4.95
CA MET A 442 -29.30 20.93 -4.43
C MET A 442 -29.70 22.41 -4.32
#